data_AF-A0A1H8V609-F1
#
_entry.id   AF-A0A1H8V609-F1
#
_cell.length_a   1.000
_cell.length_b   1.000
_cell.length_c   1.000
_cell.angle_alpha   90.00
_cell.angle_beta   90.00
_cell.angle_gamma   90.00
#
_symmetry.space_group_name_H-M   'P 1'
#
loop_
_entity.id
_entity.type
_entity.pdbx_description
1 polymer ?
#
loop_
_entity_poly.entity_id
_entity_poly.type
_entity_poly.pdbx_seq_one_letter_code
_entity_poly.pdbx_strand_id
1 'polypeptide(L)'
;MPAFAQARARQTADHATTAFVARVHAMDDVSVFVVAEDDPTERLPVIDRVPDVGALQDGDRVVACPVRGGAVVTVSLTRTAEGARRLPDGRLLVQAAEGVVLQAGEARIELQPDGRLLIHGRNVEHRADQALALQASVVEIN
;
A
#
# COMPACT_ATOMS: atom_id res chain seq x y z
N MET A 1 14.19 -30.88 41.61
CA MET A 1 14.03 -29.98 40.46
C MET A 1 12.88 -30.48 39.61
N PRO A 2 11.68 -29.88 39.68
CA PRO A 2 10.53 -30.42 38.98
C PRO A 2 10.53 -29.95 37.53
N ALA A 3 10.52 -30.91 36.61
CA ALA A 3 10.24 -30.66 35.21
C ALA A 3 8.78 -30.20 35.09
N PHE A 4 8.59 -28.94 34.68
CA PHE A 4 7.31 -28.41 34.23
C PHE A 4 6.94 -29.06 32.89
N ALA A 5 6.60 -30.34 32.93
CA ALA A 5 5.96 -31.05 31.84
C ALA A 5 4.47 -31.21 32.21
N GLN A 6 3.74 -30.10 32.16
CA GLN A 6 2.28 -30.12 32.21
C GLN A 6 1.73 -29.37 31.00
N ALA A 7 1.09 -30.14 30.12
CA ALA A 7 -0.22 -29.86 29.57
C ALA A 7 -0.46 -28.46 28.97
N ARG A 8 -0.25 -28.35 27.66
CA ARG A 8 -1.24 -27.72 26.77
C ARG A 8 -1.72 -28.80 25.81
N ALA A 9 -2.60 -29.69 26.25
CA ALA A 9 -4.05 -29.51 26.16
C ALA A 9 -4.46 -29.07 24.75
N ARG A 10 -5.05 -30.02 24.01
CA ARG A 10 -5.90 -29.76 22.85
C ARG A 10 -6.91 -28.68 23.21
N GLN A 11 -6.73 -27.47 22.71
CA GLN A 11 -7.72 -26.40 22.80
C GLN A 11 -8.56 -26.44 21.52
N THR A 12 -9.51 -27.37 21.48
CA THR A 12 -10.67 -27.27 20.59
C THR A 12 -11.62 -26.22 21.16
N ALA A 13 -11.96 -25.25 20.33
CA ALA A 13 -12.84 -24.10 20.57
C ALA A 13 -12.23 -22.93 21.36
N ASP A 14 -11.49 -22.07 20.66
CA ASP A 14 -11.42 -20.65 21.02
C ASP A 14 -11.38 -19.82 19.72
N HIS A 15 -12.43 -19.05 19.47
CA HIS A 15 -12.53 -18.13 18.33
C HIS A 15 -11.63 -16.89 18.49
N ALA A 16 -10.69 -16.91 19.43
CA ALA A 16 -9.63 -15.92 19.55
C ALA A 16 -8.47 -16.27 18.61
N THR A 17 -8.73 -16.21 17.31
CA THR A 17 -7.67 -16.22 16.31
C THR A 17 -7.07 -14.83 16.29
N THR A 18 -6.17 -14.56 17.24
CA THR A 18 -5.61 -13.22 17.46
C THR A 18 -4.88 -12.76 16.20
N ALA A 19 -5.25 -11.57 15.73
CA ALA A 19 -4.53 -10.93 14.63
C ALA A 19 -3.06 -10.75 15.01
N PHE A 20 -2.16 -10.96 14.06
CA PHE A 20 -0.71 -10.87 14.28
C PHE A 20 -0.06 -10.01 13.21
N VAL A 21 1.10 -9.46 13.56
CA VAL A 21 1.93 -8.70 12.61
C VAL A 21 2.80 -9.69 11.84
N ALA A 22 2.83 -9.54 10.53
CA ALA A 22 3.53 -10.43 9.63
C ALA A 22 4.27 -9.68 8.53
N ARG A 23 5.25 -10.33 7.92
CA ARG A 23 5.84 -9.92 6.64
C ARG A 23 5.25 -10.72 5.50
N VAL A 24 4.93 -10.03 4.43
CA VAL A 24 4.58 -10.64 3.15
C VAL A 24 5.84 -11.21 2.51
N HIS A 25 5.71 -12.44 2.04
CA HIS A 25 6.66 -13.12 1.18
C HIS A 25 5.96 -13.51 -0.12
N ALA A 26 6.28 -12.82 -1.21
CA ALA A 26 5.75 -13.15 -2.53
C ALA A 26 6.70 -14.16 -3.20
N MET A 27 6.19 -15.33 -3.60
CA MET A 27 7.00 -16.31 -4.32
C MET A 27 6.88 -16.15 -5.84
N ASP A 28 5.67 -15.82 -6.33
CA ASP A 28 5.32 -15.57 -7.75
C ASP A 28 4.09 -14.62 -7.80
N ASP A 29 3.64 -14.21 -9.00
CA ASP A 29 2.43 -13.36 -9.20
C ASP A 29 1.12 -13.95 -8.64
N VAL A 30 1.12 -15.23 -8.26
CA VAL A 30 -0.08 -16.00 -7.87
C VAL A 30 -0.05 -16.45 -6.41
N SER A 31 1.13 -16.57 -5.80
CA SER A 31 1.29 -17.18 -4.47
C SER A 31 1.94 -16.22 -3.49
N VAL A 32 1.13 -15.72 -2.55
CA VAL A 32 1.56 -14.82 -1.48
C VAL A 32 1.44 -15.53 -0.14
N PHE A 33 2.49 -15.44 0.67
CA PHE A 33 2.51 -15.96 2.03
C PHE A 33 2.74 -14.82 3.02
N VAL A 34 2.24 -14.96 4.23
CA VAL A 34 2.63 -14.14 5.37
C VAL A 34 3.39 -14.97 6.39
N VAL A 35 4.41 -14.37 6.98
CA VAL A 35 5.25 -14.98 8.02
C VAL A 35 5.17 -14.10 9.25
N ALA A 36 4.74 -14.67 10.37
CA ALA A 36 4.62 -13.93 11.62
C ALA A 36 5.99 -13.37 12.04
N GLU A 37 6.04 -12.12 12.52
CA GLU A 37 7.32 -11.54 12.95
C GLU A 37 7.88 -12.22 14.21
N ASP A 38 7.00 -12.71 15.09
CA ASP A 38 7.37 -13.38 16.33
C ASP A 38 7.62 -14.89 16.15
N ASP A 39 7.19 -15.47 15.02
CA ASP A 39 7.47 -16.86 14.64
C ASP A 39 7.77 -16.97 13.14
N PRO A 40 9.06 -16.84 12.74
CA PRO A 40 9.46 -16.86 11.34
C PRO A 40 9.38 -18.25 10.70
N THR A 41 9.05 -19.29 11.46
CA THR A 41 8.99 -20.68 10.96
C THR A 41 7.64 -21.01 10.36
N GLU A 42 6.59 -20.32 10.76
CA GLU A 42 5.25 -20.51 10.25
C GLU A 42 4.98 -19.60 9.04
N ARG A 43 4.68 -20.22 7.89
CA ARG A 43 4.29 -19.52 6.67
C ARG A 43 2.83 -19.84 6.37
N LEU A 44 1.98 -18.82 6.38
CA LEU A 44 0.57 -18.97 6.09
C LEU A 44 0.25 -18.41 4.69
N PRO A 45 -0.40 -19.18 3.80
CA PRO A 45 -0.83 -18.64 2.52
C PRO A 45 -1.87 -17.54 2.74
N VAL A 46 -1.75 -16.45 1.99
CA VAL A 46 -2.76 -15.40 1.96
C VAL A 46 -3.92 -15.89 1.10
N ILE A 47 -5.07 -16.13 1.72
CA ILE A 47 -6.26 -16.65 1.01
C ILE A 47 -7.24 -15.55 0.63
N ASP A 48 -7.20 -14.42 1.33
CA ASP A 48 -8.02 -13.25 1.04
C ASP A 48 -7.41 -11.98 1.65
N ARG A 49 -7.94 -10.83 1.28
CA ARG A 49 -7.59 -9.52 1.83
C ARG A 49 -8.82 -8.62 1.91
N VAL A 50 -8.86 -7.77 2.92
CA VAL A 50 -9.88 -6.71 2.98
C VAL A 50 -9.71 -5.78 1.76
N PRO A 51 -10.80 -5.29 1.12
CA PRO A 51 -10.72 -4.53 -0.14
C PRO A 51 -9.80 -3.29 -0.11
N ASP A 52 -9.60 -2.70 1.07
CA ASP A 52 -8.76 -1.51 1.26
C ASP A 52 -7.25 -1.84 1.35
N VAL A 53 -6.90 -3.13 1.48
CA VAL A 53 -5.53 -3.60 1.39
C VAL A 53 -5.19 -3.73 -0.10
N GLY A 54 -4.37 -2.80 -0.60
CA GLY A 54 -3.88 -2.79 -1.98
C GLY A 54 -3.07 -4.04 -2.36
N ALA A 55 -2.46 -4.03 -3.55
CA ALA A 55 -1.55 -5.11 -3.98
C ALA A 55 -0.43 -5.30 -2.94
N LEU A 56 -0.25 -6.54 -2.48
CA LEU A 56 0.80 -6.91 -1.54
C LEU A 56 2.11 -7.12 -2.30
N GLN A 57 3.20 -6.59 -1.77
CA GLN A 57 4.55 -6.75 -2.32
C GLN A 57 5.44 -7.53 -1.35
N ASP A 58 6.48 -8.18 -1.88
CA ASP A 58 7.48 -8.85 -1.03
C ASP A 58 8.09 -7.86 -0.04
N GLY A 59 8.14 -8.24 1.24
CA GLY A 59 8.64 -7.39 2.32
C GLY A 59 7.62 -6.45 2.95
N ASP A 60 6.39 -6.34 2.42
CA ASP A 60 5.32 -5.56 3.05
C ASP A 60 5.08 -6.07 4.48
N ARG A 61 4.83 -5.14 5.41
CA ARG A 61 4.45 -5.47 6.78
C ARG A 61 2.94 -5.35 6.88
N VAL A 62 2.26 -6.32 7.47
CA VAL A 62 0.79 -6.38 7.49
C VAL A 62 0.27 -6.86 8.84
N VAL A 63 -1.01 -6.60 9.11
CA VAL A 63 -1.79 -7.31 10.12
C VAL A 63 -2.59 -8.39 9.42
N ALA A 64 -2.42 -9.63 9.88
CA ALA A 64 -3.10 -10.80 9.34
C ALA A 64 -3.93 -11.49 10.42
N CYS A 65 -5.10 -11.99 10.04
CA CYS A 65 -5.92 -12.84 10.89
C CYS A 65 -5.77 -14.28 10.39
N PRO A 66 -5.31 -15.23 11.23
CA PRO A 66 -5.29 -16.63 10.83
C PRO A 66 -6.73 -17.12 10.62
N VAL A 67 -6.93 -17.95 9.60
CA VAL A 67 -8.20 -18.59 9.29
C VAL A 67 -7.94 -20.02 8.87
N ARG A 68 -8.99 -20.85 8.76
CA ARG A 68 -8.82 -22.23 8.33
C ARG A 68 -8.23 -22.27 6.91
N GLY A 69 -7.01 -22.77 6.79
CA GLY A 69 -6.32 -22.94 5.51
C GLY A 69 -5.40 -21.79 5.09
N GLY A 70 -5.25 -20.74 5.90
CA GLY A 70 -4.32 -19.65 5.61
C GLY A 70 -4.55 -18.41 6.47
N ALA A 71 -4.35 -17.24 5.88
CA ALA A 71 -4.55 -15.95 6.54
C ALA A 71 -5.35 -14.98 5.66
N VAL A 72 -6.14 -14.14 6.32
CA VAL A 72 -6.76 -12.95 5.69
C VAL A 72 -5.96 -11.72 6.09
N VAL A 73 -5.49 -10.95 5.12
CA VAL A 73 -4.78 -9.69 5.38
C VAL A 73 -5.80 -8.58 5.63
N THR A 74 -5.74 -7.97 6.81
CA THR A 74 -6.73 -6.97 7.24
C THR A 74 -6.21 -5.55 7.12
N VAL A 75 -4.91 -5.33 7.29
CA VAL A 75 -4.27 -4.01 7.22
C VAL A 75 -2.87 -4.14 6.64
N SER A 76 -2.49 -3.25 5.72
CA SER A 76 -1.08 -3.03 5.38
C SER A 76 -0.48 -2.01 6.35
N LEU A 77 0.61 -2.40 7.00
CA LEU A 77 1.45 -1.57 7.86
C LEU A 77 2.60 -0.99 7.02
N THR A 78 2.25 -0.30 5.93
CA THR A 78 3.23 0.40 5.10
C THR A 78 4.06 1.33 5.98
N ARG A 79 5.39 1.20 5.90
CA ARG A 79 6.33 2.05 6.65
C ARG A 79 6.41 3.47 6.10
N THR A 80 6.01 3.66 4.86
CA THR A 80 6.10 4.94 4.17
C THR A 80 4.70 5.47 3.96
N ALA A 81 4.50 6.76 4.24
CA ALA A 81 3.30 7.49 3.85
C ALA A 81 3.20 7.63 2.32
N GLU A 82 4.02 6.92 1.57
CA GLU A 82 4.11 6.96 0.13
C GLU A 82 3.16 5.95 -0.49
N GLY A 83 2.54 6.34 -1.60
CA GLY A 83 1.58 5.52 -2.31
C GLY A 83 0.34 6.31 -2.72
N ALA A 84 -0.59 5.59 -3.35
CA ALA A 84 -1.84 6.14 -3.82
C ALA A 84 -3.00 5.53 -3.01
N ARG A 85 -3.87 6.37 -2.45
CA ARG A 85 -5.08 5.92 -1.75
C ARG A 85 -6.28 6.78 -2.07
N ARG A 86 -7.46 6.18 -2.09
CA ARG A 86 -8.73 6.89 -2.27
C ARG A 86 -9.16 7.50 -0.92
N LEU A 87 -9.56 8.75 -0.94
CA LEU A 87 -10.13 9.48 0.20
C LEU A 87 -11.63 9.18 0.31
N PRO A 88 -12.25 9.38 1.50
CA PRO A 88 -13.68 9.14 1.70
C PRO A 88 -14.61 9.93 0.75
N ASP A 89 -14.14 11.06 0.23
CA ASP A 89 -14.85 11.89 -0.76
C ASP A 89 -14.62 11.44 -2.22
N GLY A 90 -13.93 10.32 -2.43
CA GLY A 90 -13.65 9.74 -3.74
C GLY A 90 -12.39 10.26 -4.42
N ARG A 91 -11.71 11.29 -3.88
CA ARG A 91 -10.46 11.81 -4.47
C ARG A 91 -9.31 10.82 -4.31
N LEU A 92 -8.32 10.87 -5.20
CA LEU A 92 -7.08 10.10 -5.08
C LEU A 92 -5.99 10.97 -4.44
N LEU A 93 -5.48 10.55 -3.28
CA LEU A 93 -4.27 11.09 -2.69
C LEU A 93 -3.07 10.27 -3.18
N VAL A 94 -2.12 10.92 -3.84
CA VAL A 94 -0.82 10.34 -4.16
C VAL A 94 0.24 11.06 -3.35
N GLN A 95 1.00 10.32 -2.55
CA GLN A 95 2.09 10.85 -1.74
C GLN A 95 3.39 10.16 -2.17
N ALA A 96 4.42 10.94 -2.45
CA ALA A 96 5.72 10.47 -2.90
C ALA A 96 6.79 11.48 -2.50
N ALA A 97 7.92 11.04 -1.94
CA ALA A 97 9.01 11.94 -1.54
C ALA A 97 9.77 12.51 -2.75
N GLU A 98 9.83 11.77 -3.84
CA GLU A 98 10.61 12.12 -5.03
C GLU A 98 9.78 12.77 -6.15
N GLY A 99 8.48 12.98 -5.92
CA GLY A 99 7.56 13.59 -6.87
C GLY A 99 6.60 12.59 -7.53
N VAL A 100 5.73 13.09 -8.40
CA VAL A 100 4.67 12.31 -9.06
C VAL A 100 4.70 12.56 -10.55
N VAL A 101 4.64 11.47 -11.33
CA VAL A 101 4.63 11.52 -12.80
C VAL A 101 3.39 10.86 -13.37
N LEU A 102 2.65 11.59 -14.21
CA LEU A 102 1.59 11.07 -15.05
C LEU A 102 2.08 11.05 -16.49
N GLN A 103 2.23 9.86 -17.10
CA GLN A 103 2.80 9.68 -18.43
C GLN A 103 1.86 8.92 -19.37
N ALA A 104 1.73 9.41 -20.60
CA ALA A 104 1.03 8.74 -21.68
C ALA A 104 1.82 8.90 -22.99
N GLY A 105 2.57 7.86 -23.37
CA GLY A 105 3.54 7.94 -24.46
C GLY A 105 4.61 9.00 -24.15
N GLU A 106 4.77 9.97 -25.06
CA GLU A 106 5.72 11.09 -24.93
C GLU A 106 5.18 12.26 -24.08
N ALA A 107 3.89 12.27 -23.72
CA ALA A 107 3.31 13.33 -22.90
C ALA A 107 3.51 13.02 -21.41
N ARG A 108 3.91 14.04 -20.63
CA ARG A 108 4.22 13.91 -19.20
C ARG A 108 3.74 15.13 -18.40
N ILE A 109 3.12 14.88 -17.26
CA ILE A 109 2.91 15.87 -16.20
C ILE A 109 3.68 15.41 -14.97
N GLU A 110 4.52 16.27 -14.42
CA GLU A 110 5.40 15.95 -13.28
C GLU A 110 5.27 17.00 -12.19
N LEU A 111 4.93 16.55 -10.97
CA LEU A 111 5.05 17.33 -9.74
C LEU A 111 6.37 16.97 -9.05
N GLN A 112 7.26 17.94 -8.90
CA GLN A 112 8.58 17.75 -8.29
C GLN A 112 8.53 17.95 -6.76
N PRO A 113 9.52 17.43 -5.99
CA PRO A 113 9.58 17.58 -4.53
C PRO A 113 9.66 19.03 -4.06
N ASP A 114 10.16 19.93 -4.90
CA ASP A 114 10.27 21.37 -4.62
C ASP A 114 8.99 22.16 -4.97
N GLY A 115 7.93 21.47 -5.40
CA GLY A 115 6.64 22.06 -5.74
C GLY A 115 6.53 22.55 -7.19
N ARG A 116 7.57 22.38 -8.03
CA ARG A 116 7.47 22.70 -9.45
C ARG A 116 6.55 21.71 -10.18
N LEU A 117 5.72 22.23 -11.08
CA LEU A 117 4.89 21.45 -12.00
C LEU A 117 5.46 21.59 -13.42
N LEU A 118 5.89 20.47 -13.99
CA LEU A 118 6.37 20.41 -15.38
C LEU A 118 5.32 19.73 -16.25
N ILE A 119 5.01 20.34 -17.39
CA ILE A 119 4.09 19.80 -18.39
C ILE A 119 4.86 19.69 -19.70
N HIS A 120 5.07 18.46 -20.16
CA HIS A 120 5.76 18.15 -21.40
C HIS A 120 4.79 17.49 -22.38
N GLY A 121 4.75 18.03 -23.60
CA GLY A 121 3.93 17.49 -24.66
C GLY A 121 4.07 18.30 -25.94
N ARG A 122 3.55 17.75 -27.04
CA ARG A 122 3.52 18.43 -28.35
C ARG A 122 2.52 19.58 -28.39
N ASN A 123 1.46 19.50 -27.60
CA ASN A 123 0.42 20.52 -27.49
C ASN A 123 -0.05 20.58 -26.04
N VAL A 124 -0.22 21.79 -25.51
CA VAL A 124 -0.80 22.05 -24.19
C VAL A 124 -2.01 22.93 -24.40
N GLU A 125 -3.19 22.35 -24.18
CA GLU A 125 -4.46 23.06 -24.33
C GLU A 125 -5.07 23.31 -22.94
N HIS A 126 -5.46 24.55 -22.69
CA HIS A 126 -6.22 24.93 -21.50
C HIS A 126 -7.62 25.39 -21.93
N ARG A 127 -8.67 24.84 -21.29
CA ARG A 127 -10.06 25.26 -21.48
C ARG A 127 -10.66 25.63 -20.13
N ALA A 128 -11.18 26.85 -20.03
CA ALA A 128 -11.97 27.31 -18.89
C ALA A 128 -13.19 28.07 -19.40
N ASP A 129 -14.33 27.90 -18.71
CA ASP A 129 -15.59 28.54 -19.09
C ASP A 129 -15.63 30.04 -18.80
N GLN A 130 -14.77 30.52 -17.90
CA GLN A 130 -14.74 31.91 -17.45
C GLN A 130 -13.40 32.58 -17.73
N ALA A 131 -12.37 32.29 -16.93
CA ALA A 131 -11.09 32.96 -17.04
C ALA A 131 -9.95 32.03 -16.60
N LEU A 132 -8.78 32.24 -17.19
CA LEU A 132 -7.51 31.73 -16.69
C LEU A 132 -6.81 32.87 -15.94
N ALA A 133 -6.59 32.70 -14.64
CA ALA A 133 -5.78 33.61 -13.84
C ALA A 133 -4.38 33.02 -13.66
N LEU A 134 -3.36 33.73 -14.13
CA LEU A 134 -1.96 33.39 -13.89
C LEU A 134 -1.40 34.36 -12.86
N GLN A 135 -0.94 33.84 -11.72
CA GLN A 135 -0.33 34.61 -10.65
C GLN A 135 1.09 34.12 -10.42
N ALA A 136 2.08 34.93 -10.79
CA ALA A 136 3.49 34.65 -10.57
C ALA A 136 4.27 35.95 -10.46
N SER A 137 5.46 35.88 -9.87
CA SER A 137 6.41 37.01 -9.88
C SER A 137 6.89 37.33 -11.29
N VAL A 138 7.01 36.31 -12.15
CA VAL A 138 7.39 36.41 -13.57
C VAL A 138 6.55 35.42 -14.37
N VAL A 139 6.00 35.87 -15.50
CA VAL A 139 5.34 35.00 -16.49
C VAL A 139 6.01 35.23 -17.83
N GLU A 140 6.64 34.19 -18.37
CA GLU A 140 7.26 34.20 -19.70
C GLU A 140 6.43 33.34 -20.65
N ILE A 141 5.95 33.95 -21.74
CA ILE A 141 5.21 33.28 -22.81
C ILE A 141 5.95 33.62 -24.10
N ASN A 142 6.39 32.57 -24.81
CA ASN A 142 7.08 32.69 -26.10
C ASN A 142 6.12 32.44 -27.25
#